data_AF-A0A662USJ1-F1
#
_entry.id   AF-A0A662USJ1-F1
#
_cell.length_a   1.000
_cell.length_b   1.000
_cell.length_c   1.000
_cell.angle_alpha   90.00
_cell.angle_beta   90.00
_cell.angle_gamma   90.00
#
_symmetry.space_group_name_H-M   'P 1'
#
loop_
_entity.id
_entity.type
_entity.pdbx_description
1 polymer ?
#
loop_
_entity_poly.entity_id
_entity_poly.type
_entity_poly.pdbx_seq_one_letter_code
_entity_poly.pdbx_strand_id
1 'polypeptide(L)' 'MRDVVDVACDTGGSTIELAKRGYRVVGVDIHPEIIDIAKEGGDAWS' A
#
# COMPACT_ATOMS: atom_id res chain seq x y z
N MET A 1 -14.86 -10.48 6.00
CA MET A 1 -13.67 -9.63 5.79
C MET A 1 -12.60 -10.50 5.14
N ARG A 2 -12.00 -10.07 4.02
CA ARG A 2 -10.89 -10.79 3.37
C ARG A 2 -9.59 -10.05 3.64
N ASP A 3 -8.57 -10.79 4.04
CA ASP A 3 -7.23 -10.26 4.30
C ASP A 3 -6.37 -10.38 3.03
N VAL A 4 -5.63 -9.32 2.71
CA VAL A 4 -4.77 -9.23 1.52
C VAL A 4 -3.38 -8.75 1.93
N VAL A 5 -2.35 -9.32 1.31
CA VAL A 5 -0.97 -8.82 1.38
C VAL A 5 -0.60 -8.31 0.00
N ASP A 6 -0.20 -7.04 -0.08
CA ASP A 6 0.28 -6.38 -1.30
C ASP A 6 1.81 -6.36 -1.27
N VAL A 7 2.44 -7.16 -2.14
CA VAL A 7 3.88 -7.41 -2.13
C VAL A 7 4.57 -6.53 -3.15
N ALA A 8 5.65 -5.86 -2.74
CA ALA A 8 6.26 -4.77 -3.48
C ALA A 8 5.25 -3.64 -3.70
N CYS A 9 4.65 -3.19 -2.60
CA CYS A 9 3.51 -2.26 -2.62
C CYS A 9 3.87 -0.87 -3.15
N ASP A 10 5.16 -0.57 -3.33
CA ASP A 10 5.65 0.76 -3.69
C ASP A 10 5.05 1.79 -2.70
N THR A 11 4.77 3.01 -3.15
CA THR A 11 4.11 4.07 -2.38
C THR A 11 2.65 3.73 -1.98
N GLY A 12 2.13 2.56 -2.33
CA GLY A 12 0.90 2.02 -1.76
C GLY A 12 -0.38 2.29 -2.55
N GLY A 13 -0.30 2.71 -3.82
CA GLY A 13 -1.47 3.00 -4.67
C GLY A 13 -2.47 1.83 -4.73
N SER A 14 -2.01 0.61 -5.05
CA SER A 14 -2.85 -0.60 -5.04
C SER A 14 -3.36 -0.96 -3.64
N THR A 15 -2.52 -0.81 -2.62
CA THR A 15 -2.87 -1.06 -1.21
C THR A 15 -4.05 -0.17 -0.77
N ILE A 16 -4.00 1.12 -1.10
CA ILE A 16 -5.04 2.10 -0.78
C ILE A 16 -6.34 1.79 -1.53
N GLU A 17 -6.27 1.48 -2.82
CA GLU A 17 -7.45 1.13 -3.62
C GLU A 17 -8.14 -0.15 -3.12
N LEU A 18 -7.37 -1.14 -2.67
CA LEU A 18 -7.92 -2.34 -2.02
C LEU A 18 -8.56 -2.00 -0.67
N ALA A 19 -7.93 -1.14 0.14
CA ALA A 19 -8.52 -0.70 1.41
C ALA A 19 -9.86 0.04 1.20
N LYS A 20 -9.95 0.95 0.20
CA LYS A 20 -11.19 1.65 -0.18
C LYS A 20 -12.32 0.69 -0.59
N ARG A 21 -11.99 -0.48 -1.12
CA ARG A 21 -12.95 -1.54 -1.50
C ARG A 21 -13.37 -2.43 -0.32
N GLY A 22 -12.88 -2.18 0.89
CA GLY A 22 -13.27 -2.88 2.11
C GLY A 22 -12.43 -4.12 2.46
N TYR A 23 -11.27 -4.29 1.83
CA TYR A 23 -10.31 -5.33 2.21
C TYR A 23 -9.50 -4.90 3.44
N ARG A 24 -9.09 -5.85 4.28
CA ARG A 24 -8.02 -5.61 5.25
C ARG A 24 -6.70 -5.88 4.55
N VAL A 25 -5.90 -4.86 4.32
CA VAL A 25 -4.69 -4.95 3.49
C VAL A 25 -3.45 -4.63 4.32
N VAL A 26 -2.37 -5.36 4.09
CA VAL A 26 -1.01 -5.04 4.55
C VAL A 26 -0.13 -4.87 3.32
N GLY A 27 0.44 -3.68 3.14
CA GLY A 27 1.47 -3.43 2.12
C GLY A 27 2.86 -3.76 2.66
N VAL A 28 3.69 -4.43 1.86
CA VAL A 28 5.08 -4.72 2.19
C VAL A 28 5.99 -4.33 1.03
N ASP A 29 7.08 -3.64 1.35
CA ASP A 29 8.17 -3.34 0.43
C ASP A 29 9.51 -3.53 1.16
N ILE A 30 10.56 -3.82 0.39
CA ILE A 30 11.91 -4.00 0.93
C ILE A 30 12.62 -2.66 1.16
N HIS A 31 12.16 -1.60 0.49
CA HIS A 31 12.72 -0.26 0.58
C HIS A 31 12.05 0.50 1.72
N PRO A 32 12.72 0.70 2.89
CA PRO A 32 12.12 1.39 4.02
C PRO A 32 11.69 2.84 3.68
N GLU A 33 12.42 3.52 2.80
CA GLU A 33 12.10 4.86 2.33
C GLU A 33 10.76 4.93 1.58
N ILE A 34 10.40 3.87 0.86
CA ILE A 34 9.12 3.76 0.16
C ILE A 34 7.97 3.60 1.15
N ILE A 35 8.18 2.85 2.22
CA ILE A 35 7.18 2.68 3.28
C ILE A 35 6.89 4.00 4.00
N ASP A 36 7.89 4.87 4.17
CA ASP A 36 7.68 6.18 4.76
C ASP A 36 6.85 7.09 3.84
N ILE A 37 7.11 7.08 2.53
CA ILE A 37 6.26 7.78 1.54
C ILE A 37 4.83 7.21 1.53
N ALA A 38 4.69 5.88 1.58
CA ALA A 38 3.39 5.22 1.55
C ALA A 38 2.51 5.60 2.75
N LYS A 39 3.11 5.81 3.94
CA LYS A 39 2.40 6.28 5.13
C LYS A 39 1.86 7.70 5.01
N GLU A 40 2.51 8.53 4.20
CA GLU A 40 2.05 9.90 3.92
C GLU A 40 0.88 9.92 2.91
N GLY A 41 0.51 8.76 2.35
CA GLY A 41 -0.53 8.62 1.34
C GLY A 41 -0.05 9.00 -0.06
N GLY A 42 1.26 9.03 -0.28
CA GLY A 42 1.84 9.31 -1.57
C GLY A 42 1.45 8.23 -2.58
N ASP A 43 0.81 8.62 -3.66
CA ASP A 43 0.83 7.84 -4.90
C ASP A 43 1.72 8.66 -5.84
N ALA A 44 3.03 8.44 -5.77
CA ALA A 44 4.02 9.31 -6.42
C ALA A 44 4.05 9.21 -7.96
N TRP A 45 3.19 8.36 -8.52
CA TRP A 45 3.13 8.01 -9.94
C TRP A 45 1.76 8.29 -10.60
N SER A 46 0.85 9.02 -9.92
CA SER A 46 -0.43 9.47 -10.47
C SER A 46 -0.36 10.86 -11.11
#